data_AF-A0A133UDY3-F1
#
_entry.id   AF-A0A133UDY3-F1
#
_cell.length_a   1.000
_cell.length_b   1.000
_cell.length_c   1.000
_cell.angle_alpha   90.00
_cell.angle_beta   90.00
_cell.angle_gamma   90.00
#
_symmetry.space_group_name_H-M   'P 1'
#
loop_
_entity.id
_entity.type
_entity.pdbx_description
1 polymer ?
#
loop_
_entity_poly.entity_id
_entity_poly.type
_entity_poly.pdbx_seq_one_letter_code
_entity_poly.pdbx_strand_id
1 'polypeptide(L)'
;RALTRVHLQNQDVGTTYQWLVDDYPIKDLGKRGERRDRKQIEVGARYRITYEDRYGVKTEREIEVIEKKKKTLDAYCHLREDTRTFRRDRIKNIVPLQ
;
A
#
# COMPACT_ATOMS: atom_id res chain seq x y z
N ARG A 1 -24.12 16.64 -45.51
CA ARG A 1 -23.32 17.67 -44.78
C ARG A 1 -24.02 17.86 -43.44
N ALA A 2 -23.46 17.67 -42.25
CA ALA A 2 -22.07 17.60 -41.81
C ALA A 2 -21.90 16.48 -40.74
N LEU A 3 -20.68 15.94 -40.63
CA LEU A 3 -20.27 14.95 -39.63
C LEU A 3 -19.72 15.70 -38.40
N THR A 4 -20.36 15.56 -37.24
CA THR A 4 -19.82 16.09 -35.98
C THR A 4 -18.93 15.03 -35.34
N ARG A 5 -17.64 15.33 -35.25
CA ARG A 5 -16.58 14.45 -34.73
C ARG A 5 -16.57 14.56 -33.20
N VAL A 6 -17.12 13.56 -32.49
CA VAL A 6 -17.04 13.49 -31.02
C VAL A 6 -15.73 12.80 -30.65
N HIS A 7 -14.81 13.54 -30.04
CA HIS A 7 -13.64 12.98 -29.38
C HIS A 7 -14.08 12.34 -28.06
N LEU A 8 -14.19 11.02 -28.02
CA LEU A 8 -14.26 10.25 -26.79
C LEU A 8 -12.83 10.10 -26.27
N GLN A 9 -12.49 10.88 -25.24
CA GLN A 9 -11.28 10.62 -24.46
C GLN A 9 -11.51 9.37 -23.61
N ASN A 10 -10.61 8.42 -23.79
CA ASN A 10 -10.66 7.09 -23.20
C ASN A 10 -10.57 7.11 -21.68
N GLN A 11 -11.55 6.44 -21.06
CA GLN A 11 -11.35 5.41 -20.03
C GLN A 11 -10.56 5.82 -18.79
N ASP A 12 -11.25 6.46 -17.84
CA ASP A 12 -10.87 6.41 -16.43
C ASP A 12 -11.64 5.26 -15.78
N VAL A 13 -11.12 4.04 -15.96
CA VAL A 13 -11.70 2.82 -15.41
C VAL A 13 -11.10 2.60 -14.04
N GLY A 14 -11.94 2.53 -13.00
CA GLY A 14 -11.55 1.80 -11.80
C GLY A 14 -11.98 2.39 -10.46
N THR A 15 -13.28 2.60 -10.29
CA THR A 15 -14.03 2.17 -9.09
C THR A 15 -13.29 2.29 -7.74
N THR A 16 -13.40 3.46 -7.13
CA THR A 16 -13.08 3.71 -5.71
C THR A 16 -13.91 2.79 -4.80
N TYR A 17 -13.32 1.68 -4.34
CA TYR A 17 -13.94 0.84 -3.32
C TYR A 17 -13.71 1.44 -1.93
N GLN A 18 -14.63 2.30 -1.55
CA GLN A 18 -14.82 2.83 -0.20
C GLN A 18 -15.54 1.80 0.68
N TRP A 19 -14.88 0.72 1.15
CA TRP A 19 -15.51 -0.16 2.16
C TRP A 19 -14.50 -0.80 3.16
N LEU A 20 -14.82 -0.56 4.44
CA LEU A 20 -14.72 -1.41 5.65
C LEU A 20 -13.29 -1.76 6.14
N VAL A 21 -12.77 -1.22 7.25
CA VAL A 21 -13.32 -1.22 8.62
C VAL A 21 -14.11 -2.49 8.92
N ASP A 22 -13.43 -3.63 9.02
CA ASP A 22 -13.85 -4.83 9.77
C ASP A 22 -12.65 -5.81 9.72
N ASP A 23 -11.85 -5.97 10.77
CA ASP A 23 -11.90 -7.19 11.57
C ASP A 23 -10.98 -7.07 12.80
N TYR A 24 -11.33 -6.19 13.74
CA TYR A 24 -10.93 -6.43 15.13
C TYR A 24 -11.95 -5.83 16.11
N PRO A 25 -12.53 -6.64 17.02
CA PRO A 25 -13.33 -6.10 18.10
C PRO A 25 -12.41 -5.27 18.99
N ILE A 26 -12.69 -3.96 19.07
CA ILE A 26 -12.01 -3.04 19.97
C ILE A 26 -12.51 -3.32 21.39
N LYS A 27 -12.05 -4.42 21.99
CA LYS A 27 -12.08 -4.64 23.43
C LYS A 27 -10.77 -4.18 24.04
N ASP A 28 -10.43 -2.93 23.81
CA ASP A 28 -9.45 -2.25 24.65
C ASP A 28 -9.77 -0.76 24.63
N LEU A 29 -10.60 -0.37 25.60
CA LEU A 29 -10.83 1.00 26.03
C LEU A 29 -9.54 1.53 26.68
N GLY A 30 -8.47 1.62 25.90
CA GLY A 30 -7.31 2.44 26.21
C GLY A 30 -7.71 3.90 26.06
N LYS A 31 -7.72 4.63 27.17
CA LYS A 31 -8.05 6.06 27.26
C LYS A 31 -7.48 6.83 26.06
N ARG A 32 -8.40 7.47 25.33
CA ARG A 32 -8.26 8.66 24.46
C ARG A 32 -6.84 9.25 24.41
N GLY A 33 -5.94 8.57 23.71
CA GLY A 33 -4.55 8.95 23.53
C GLY A 33 -4.18 8.67 22.09
N GLU A 34 -4.14 9.74 21.30
CA GLU A 34 -3.39 9.89 20.04
C GLU A 34 -2.90 8.58 19.42
N ARG A 35 -3.72 7.95 18.58
CA ARG A 35 -3.23 6.93 17.64
C ARG A 35 -2.35 7.66 16.61
N ARG A 36 -1.09 7.90 16.97
CA ARG A 36 -0.05 8.42 16.08
C ARG A 36 -0.09 7.65 14.78
N ASP A 37 -0.48 8.34 13.72
CA ASP A 37 -0.23 8.06 12.30
C ASP A 37 0.04 6.60 11.96
N ARG A 38 -1.02 5.78 11.89
CA ARG A 38 -0.98 4.63 10.99
C ARG A 38 -0.97 5.19 9.57
N LYS A 39 0.23 5.56 9.07
CA LYS A 39 0.44 5.95 7.67
C LYS A 39 -0.26 4.92 6.79
N GLN A 40 -1.29 5.38 6.10
CA GLN A 40 -2.12 4.54 5.26
C GLN A 40 -1.26 4.12 4.06
N ILE A 41 -1.09 2.81 3.88
CA ILE A 41 -0.40 2.27 2.70
C ILE A 41 -1.44 2.16 1.59
N GLU A 42 -1.18 2.86 0.49
CA GLU A 42 -2.01 2.94 -0.70
C GLU A 42 -1.53 1.92 -1.74
N VAL A 43 -2.48 1.30 -2.45
CA VAL A 43 -2.19 0.41 -3.58
C VAL A 43 -1.88 1.27 -4.80
N GLY A 44 -0.88 0.88 -5.59
CA GLY A 44 -0.33 1.64 -6.72
C GLY A 44 0.71 2.70 -6.32
N ALA A 45 0.84 3.01 -5.03
CA ALA A 45 1.82 3.98 -4.56
C ALA A 45 3.21 3.35 -4.37
N ARG A 46 4.24 4.18 -4.56
CA ARG A 46 5.64 3.81 -4.36
C ARG A 46 6.11 4.23 -2.98
N TYR A 47 6.92 3.37 -2.35
CA TYR A 47 7.43 3.58 -1.01
C TYR A 47 8.89 3.17 -0.90
N ARG A 48 9.65 3.89 -0.09
CA ARG A 48 10.89 3.39 0.50
C ARG A 48 10.58 2.75 1.85
N ILE A 49 10.96 1.49 2.01
CA ILE A 49 10.77 0.72 3.24
C ILE A 49 12.11 0.30 3.85
N THR A 50 12.14 0.17 5.18
CA THR A 50 13.16 -0.61 5.87
C THR A 50 12.57 -1.97 6.19
N TYR A 51 13.07 -3.02 5.56
CA TYR A 51 12.60 -4.39 5.73
C TYR A 51 13.61 -5.24 6.49
N GLU A 52 13.15 -5.86 7.58
CA GLU A 52 13.92 -6.82 8.36
C GLU A 52 13.69 -8.24 7.86
N ASP A 53 14.75 -8.95 7.49
CA ASP A 53 14.64 -10.32 7.02
C ASP A 53 14.48 -11.33 8.18
N ARG A 54 14.54 -12.63 7.87
CA ARG A 54 14.40 -13.69 8.88
C ARG A 54 15.59 -13.80 9.84
N TYR A 55 16.72 -13.20 9.50
CA TYR A 55 17.96 -13.20 10.28
C TYR A 55 18.15 -11.89 11.06
N GLY A 56 17.17 -10.98 11.01
CA GLY A 56 17.24 -9.68 11.67
C GLY A 56 18.00 -8.62 10.87
N VAL A 57 18.43 -8.92 9.65
CA VAL A 57 19.15 -7.96 8.79
C VAL A 57 18.15 -6.98 8.20
N LYS A 58 18.41 -5.69 8.42
CA LYS A 58 17.58 -4.59 7.89
C LYS A 58 18.14 -4.14 6.55
N THR A 59 17.25 -4.05 5.56
CA THR A 59 17.57 -3.59 4.20
C THR A 59 16.62 -2.48 3.79
N GLU A 60 17.13 -1.46 3.10
CA GLU A 60 16.28 -0.47 2.45
C GLU A 60 15.80 -1.01 1.09
N ARG A 61 14.52 -0.80 0.78
CA ARG A 61 13.93 -1.25 -0.47
C ARG A 61 12.93 -0.24 -0.99
N GLU A 62 12.94 -0.03 -2.30
CA GLU A 62 11.89 0.68 -3.00
C GLU A 62 10.88 -0.34 -3.52
N ILE A 63 9.61 -0.09 -3.20
CA ILE A 63 8.52 -0.99 -3.54
C ILE A 63 7.35 -0.22 -4.14
N GLU A 64 6.62 -0.85 -5.04
CA GLU A 64 5.34 -0.38 -5.55
C GLU A 64 4.24 -1.34 -5.13
N VAL A 65 3.24 -0.86 -4.40
CA VAL A 65 2.24 -1.72 -3.78
C VAL A 65 1.27 -2.25 -4.82
N ILE A 66 1.17 -3.57 -4.96
CA ILE A 66 0.22 -4.23 -5.87
C ILE A 66 -1.03 -4.65 -5.11
N GLU A 67 -0.85 -5.29 -3.94
CA GLU A 67 -1.96 -5.80 -3.16
C GLU A 67 -1.67 -5.70 -1.66
N LYS A 68 -2.71 -5.37 -0.88
CA LYS A 68 -2.62 -5.30 0.58
C LYS A 68 -3.44 -6.41 1.22
N LYS A 69 -2.76 -7.29 1.95
CA LYS A 69 -3.37 -8.34 2.75
C LYS A 69 -3.28 -8.00 4.24
N LYS A 70 -3.98 -8.79 5.07
CA LYS A 70 -4.04 -8.60 6.53
C LYS A 70 -2.65 -8.59 7.18
N LYS A 71 -1.79 -9.54 6.79
CA LYS A 71 -0.43 -9.73 7.37
C LYS A 71 0.69 -9.42 6.40
N THR A 72 0.38 -9.34 5.11
CA THR A 72 1.38 -9.19 4.05
C THR A 72 1.00 -8.07 3.08
N LEU A 73 1.96 -7.70 2.27
CA LEU A 73 1.86 -6.70 1.22
C LEU A 73 2.57 -7.28 0.00
N ASP A 74 1.85 -7.46 -1.09
CA ASP A 74 2.46 -7.83 -2.37
C ASP A 74 2.84 -6.56 -3.09
N ALA A 75 4.09 -6.49 -3.53
CA ALA A 75 4.64 -5.29 -4.12
C ALA A 75 5.75 -5.64 -5.13
N TYR A 76 5.87 -4.84 -6.17
CA TYR A 76 7.02 -4.90 -7.06
C TYR A 76 8.24 -4.34 -6.32
N CYS A 77 9.33 -5.11 -6.27
CA CYS A 77 10.54 -4.75 -5.55
C CYS A 77 11.64 -4.33 -6.53
N HIS A 78 11.97 -3.04 -6.60
CA HIS A 78 12.94 -2.53 -7.56
C HIS A 78 14.36 -3.10 -7.37
N LEU A 79 14.77 -3.45 -6.15
CA LEU A 79 16.07 -4.08 -5.89
C LEU A 79 16.21 -5.47 -6.56
N ARG A 80 15.09 -6.15 -6.80
CA ARG A 80 15.05 -7.53 -7.33
C ARG A 80 14.39 -7.62 -8.70
N GLU A 81 13.85 -6.49 -9.17
CA GLU A 81 13.10 -6.37 -10.42
C GLU A 81 11.94 -7.37 -10.54
N ASP A 82 11.31 -7.72 -9.40
CA ASP A 82 10.35 -8.82 -9.29
C ASP A 82 9.28 -8.53 -8.23
N THR A 83 8.13 -9.20 -8.35
CA THR A 83 7.03 -9.11 -7.37
C THR A 83 7.36 -9.94 -6.14
N ARG A 84 7.21 -9.34 -4.95
CA ARG A 84 7.52 -9.98 -3.67
C ARG A 84 6.46 -9.69 -2.62
N THR A 85 6.25 -10.69 -1.78
CA THR A 85 5.40 -10.59 -0.59
C THR A 85 6.22 -10.15 0.62
N PHE A 86 5.86 -9.01 1.19
CA PHE A 86 6.47 -8.46 2.39
C PHE A 86 5.56 -8.66 3.59
N ARG A 87 6.09 -9.19 4.70
CA ARG A 87 5.32 -9.26 5.94
C ARG A 87 5.28 -7.90 6.62
N ARG A 88 4.09 -7.46 7.03
CA ARG A 88 3.87 -6.11 7.60
C ARG A 88 4.60 -5.90 8.93
N ASP A 89 4.73 -6.95 9.73
CA ASP A 89 5.46 -6.93 11.02
C ASP A 89 6.99 -6.76 10.85
N ARG A 90 7.49 -7.01 9.63
CA ARG A 90 8.91 -6.88 9.26
C ARG A 90 9.23 -5.57 8.56
N ILE A 91 8.22 -4.77 8.22
CA ILE A 91 8.41 -3.40 7.71
C ILE A 91 8.60 -2.49 8.93
N LYS A 92 9.84 -2.05 9.17
CA LYS A 92 10.21 -1.23 10.34
C LYS A 92 10.03 0.26 10.11
N ASN A 93 10.11 0.68 8.85
CA ASN A 93 9.83 2.05 8.43
C ASN A 93 9.23 2.03 7.03
N ILE A 94 8.39 3.02 6.73
CA ILE A 94 7.79 3.23 5.42
C ILE A 94 7.61 4.73 5.15
N VAL A 95 8.09 5.16 4.00
CA VAL A 95 8.06 6.56 3.55
C VAL A 95 7.53 6.58 2.11
N PRO A 96 6.46 7.34 1.80
CA PRO A 96 5.97 7.48 0.43
C PRO A 96 7.05 8.15 -0.43
N LEU A 97 7.20 7.66 -1.66
CA LEU A 97 8.00 8.28 -2.70
C LEU A 97 7.02 9.02 -3.62
N GLN A 98 7.23 10.33 -3.79
CA GLN A 98 6.44 11.18 -4.70
C GLN A 98 6.76 10.86 -6.16
#